data_AF-A0A937EGU1-F1
#
_entry.id   AF-A0A937EGU1-F1
#
_cell.length_a   1.000
_cell.length_b   1.000
_cell.length_c   1.000
_cell.angle_alpha   90.00
_cell.angle_beta   90.00
_cell.angle_gamma   90.00
#
_symmetry.space_group_name_H-M   'P 1'
#
loop_
_entity.id
_entity.type
_entity.pdbx_description
1 polymer ?
#
loop_
_entity_poly.entity_id
_entity_poly.type
_entity_poly.pdbx_seq_one_letter_code
_entity_poly.pdbx_strand_id
1 'polypeptide(L)'
;MNHAQLTALGRALRLLGEHGEALTADTPDARLHEIKADLRRALDLLDESVASTAPSTRCPEHPQGPVDESAPDLCLLCETRRRAARRAEYQSGGRPEAVPATAPSRYGVRADRPQPQQRWLPEAWNGREWQLCGTPRRDRHEAEAYLAAQRRGSRPAMAYRLVHEFTDYEVLRVWGTPVYVDIEPMGNL
;
A
#
# COMPACT_ATOMS: atom_id res chain seq x y z
N MET A 1 6.03 1.88 21.54
CA MET A 1 5.26 3.04 22.03
C MET A 1 5.58 4.28 21.22
N ASN A 2 4.60 4.87 20.53
CA ASN A 2 4.78 6.11 19.76
C ASN A 2 4.62 7.37 20.66
N HIS A 3 5.02 8.55 20.18
CA HIS A 3 4.99 9.80 20.96
C HIS A 3 3.56 10.22 21.39
N ALA A 4 2.56 9.90 20.56
CA ALA A 4 1.16 10.18 20.85
C ALA A 4 0.65 9.30 22.02
N GLN A 5 0.98 8.01 22.02
CA GLN A 5 0.68 7.06 23.09
C GLN A 5 1.33 7.48 24.41
N LEU A 6 2.61 7.89 24.38
CA LEU A 6 3.32 8.44 25.54
C LEU A 6 2.60 9.66 26.13
N THR A 7 2.17 10.57 25.26
CA THR A 7 1.45 11.79 25.69
C THR A 7 0.07 11.45 26.26
N ALA A 8 -0.66 10.52 25.63
CA ALA A 8 -1.97 10.06 26.09
C ALA A 8 -1.88 9.37 27.46
N LEU A 9 -0.92 8.46 27.64
CA LEU A 9 -0.67 7.79 28.91
C LEU A 9 -0.28 8.80 30.01
N GLY A 10 0.60 9.75 29.71
CA GLY A 10 0.98 10.79 30.66
C GLY A 10 -0.20 11.65 31.15
N ARG A 11 -1.17 11.96 30.26
CA ARG A 11 -2.41 12.65 30.65
C ARG A 11 -3.31 11.78 31.52
N ALA A 12 -3.48 10.51 31.14
CA ALA A 12 -4.31 9.56 31.91
C ALA A 12 -3.78 9.37 33.34
N LEU A 13 -2.46 9.22 33.50
CA LEU A 13 -1.83 9.09 34.83
C LEU A 13 -1.97 10.36 35.67
N ARG A 14 -1.93 11.54 35.06
CA ARG A 14 -2.14 12.81 35.78
C ARG A 14 -3.57 12.95 36.30
N LEU A 15 -4.56 12.68 35.44
CA LEU A 15 -5.97 12.67 35.83
C LEU A 15 -6.23 11.67 36.96
N LEU A 16 -5.59 10.51 36.91
CA LEU A 16 -5.67 9.52 37.98
C LEU A 16 -5.12 10.04 39.31
N GLY A 17 -3.97 10.74 39.28
CA GLY A 17 -3.41 11.38 40.47
C GLY A 17 -4.34 12.42 41.07
N GLU A 18 -4.98 13.25 40.23
CA GLU A 18 -5.97 14.24 40.65
C GLU A 18 -7.21 13.59 41.28
N HIS A 19 -7.67 12.47 40.73
CA HIS A 19 -8.74 11.67 41.33
C HIS A 19 -8.34 11.08 42.68
N GLY A 20 -7.10 10.61 42.84
CA GLY A 20 -6.56 10.08 44.08
C GLY A 20 -6.48 11.13 45.20
N GLU A 21 -6.08 12.36 44.88
CA GLU A 21 -6.05 13.49 45.83
C GLU A 21 -7.47 13.93 46.26
N ALA A 22 -8.45 13.83 45.36
CA ALA A 22 -9.84 14.21 45.64
C ALA A 22 -10.67 13.10 46.31
N LEU A 23 -10.08 11.93 46.54
CA LEU A 23 -10.76 10.74 47.05
C LEU A 23 -10.91 10.84 48.58
N THR A 24 -12.16 10.96 49.04
CA THR A 24 -12.51 10.98 50.47
C THR A 24 -13.52 9.88 50.80
N ALA A 25 -13.77 9.64 52.09
CA ALA A 25 -14.74 8.65 52.54
C ALA A 25 -16.18 8.94 52.06
N ASP A 26 -16.50 10.21 51.77
CA ASP A 26 -17.82 10.66 51.32
C ASP A 26 -17.93 10.76 49.79
N THR A 27 -16.99 10.18 49.04
CA THR A 27 -17.01 10.22 47.58
C THR A 27 -18.23 9.49 47.05
N PRO A 28 -19.08 10.13 46.22
CA PRO A 28 -20.28 9.49 45.69
C PRO A 28 -19.92 8.35 44.72
N ASP A 29 -20.71 7.27 44.74
CA ASP A 29 -20.50 6.05 43.93
C ASP A 29 -20.34 6.34 42.43
N ALA A 30 -21.07 7.32 41.90
CA ALA A 30 -20.94 7.74 40.50
C ALA A 30 -19.50 8.15 40.16
N ARG A 31 -18.84 8.89 41.04
CA ARG A 31 -17.46 9.32 40.87
C ARG A 31 -16.47 8.16 41.05
N LEU A 32 -16.76 7.20 41.91
CA LEU A 32 -15.98 5.96 42.01
C LEU A 32 -16.06 5.11 40.73
N HIS A 33 -17.22 5.07 40.08
CA HIS A 33 -17.39 4.41 38.78
C HIS A 33 -16.63 5.10 37.65
N GLU A 34 -16.59 6.43 37.64
CA GLU A 34 -15.78 7.22 36.69
C GLU A 34 -14.29 6.91 36.87
N ILE A 35 -13.78 6.98 38.11
CA ILE A 35 -12.38 6.68 38.43
C ILE A 35 -12.02 5.24 38.01
N LYS A 36 -12.90 4.28 38.25
CA LYS A 36 -12.73 2.89 37.81
C LYS A 36 -12.65 2.77 36.29
N ALA A 37 -13.45 3.54 35.55
CA ALA A 37 -13.41 3.53 34.09
C ALA A 37 -12.11 4.15 33.56
N ASP A 38 -11.63 5.23 34.17
CA ASP A 38 -10.35 5.86 33.81
C ASP A 38 -9.14 4.97 34.12
N LEU A 39 -9.15 4.29 35.27
CA LEU A 39 -8.13 3.27 35.59
C LEU A 39 -8.05 2.18 34.53
N ARG A 40 -9.20 1.65 34.10
CA ARG A 40 -9.25 0.62 33.06
C ARG A 40 -8.71 1.15 31.73
N ARG A 41 -9.14 2.34 31.30
CA ARG A 41 -8.60 2.99 30.10
C ARG A 41 -7.09 3.16 30.14
N ALA A 42 -6.54 3.59 31.28
CA ALA A 42 -5.10 3.77 31.44
C ALA A 42 -4.35 2.44 31.38
N LEU A 43 -4.90 1.37 31.98
CA LEU A 43 -4.35 0.02 31.91
C LEU A 43 -4.39 -0.52 30.48
N ASP A 44 -5.51 -0.37 29.76
CA ASP A 44 -5.64 -0.82 28.37
C ASP A 44 -4.58 -0.15 27.47
N LEU A 45 -4.34 1.16 27.64
CA LEU A 45 -3.29 1.89 26.92
C LEU A 45 -1.88 1.38 27.25
N LEU A 46 -1.66 1.00 28.51
CA LEU A 46 -0.37 0.44 28.95
C LEU A 46 -0.17 -0.96 28.36
N ASP A 47 -1.18 -1.82 28.39
CA ASP A 47 -1.13 -3.17 27.85
C ASP A 47 -0.92 -3.17 26.34
N GLU A 48 -1.61 -2.30 25.59
CA GLU A 48 -1.39 -2.11 24.16
C GLU A 48 0.08 -1.70 23.88
N SER A 49 0.65 -0.88 24.76
CA SER A 49 2.02 -0.42 24.61
C SER A 49 3.09 -1.46 24.91
N VAL A 50 2.87 -2.29 25.94
CA VAL A 50 3.76 -3.39 26.34
C VAL A 50 3.67 -4.53 25.32
N ALA A 51 2.48 -4.80 24.78
CA ALA A 51 2.28 -5.78 23.73
C ALA A 51 2.84 -5.33 22.38
N SER A 52 3.01 -4.02 22.15
CA SER A 52 3.63 -3.52 20.93
C SER A 52 5.14 -3.79 20.92
N THR A 53 5.61 -4.43 19.85
CA THR A 53 7.05 -4.63 19.62
C THR A 53 7.78 -3.28 19.61
N ALA A 54 8.97 -3.22 20.23
CA ALA A 54 9.80 -2.03 20.21
C ALA A 54 9.98 -1.55 18.76
N PRO A 55 9.80 -0.25 18.47
CA PRO A 55 9.94 0.25 17.12
C PRO A 55 11.37 0.03 16.64
N SER A 56 11.52 -0.53 15.44
CA SER A 56 12.82 -0.80 14.81
C SER A 56 13.51 0.50 14.38
N THR A 57 12.73 1.55 14.10
CA THR A 57 13.24 2.88 13.75
C THR A 57 12.79 3.93 14.77
N ARG A 58 13.46 5.09 14.80
CA ARG A 58 13.06 6.26 15.61
C ARG A 58 12.14 7.22 14.84
N CYS A 59 11.62 6.80 13.69
CA CYS A 59 10.78 7.61 12.83
C CYS A 59 9.29 7.48 13.21
N PRO A 60 8.55 8.59 13.41
CA PRO A 60 7.12 8.54 13.74
C PRO A 60 6.25 8.05 12.58
N GLU A 61 6.70 8.22 11.33
CA GLU A 61 5.97 7.74 10.14
C GLU A 61 6.16 6.23 9.92
N HIS A 62 7.33 5.68 10.27
CA HIS A 62 7.70 4.29 9.96
C HIS A 62 8.29 3.56 11.18
N PRO A 63 7.54 3.38 12.28
CA PRO A 63 8.08 2.78 13.50
C PRO A 63 8.59 1.34 13.33
N GLN A 64 8.03 0.57 12.39
CA GLN A 64 8.48 -0.78 12.02
C GLN A 64 9.19 -0.82 10.64
N GLY A 65 9.70 0.32 10.17
CA GLY A 65 10.38 0.41 8.89
C GLY A 65 11.75 -0.31 8.87
N PRO A 66 12.31 -0.53 7.67
CA PRO A 66 13.68 -1.01 7.51
C PRO A 66 14.69 -0.03 8.13
N VAL A 67 15.68 -0.59 8.81
CA VAL A 67 16.67 0.15 9.60
C VAL A 67 17.87 0.55 8.74
N ASP A 68 18.28 1.81 8.81
CA ASP A 68 19.57 2.30 8.27
C ASP A 68 20.36 2.96 9.40
N GLU A 69 21.49 2.36 9.80
CA GLU A 69 22.33 2.87 10.90
C GLU A 69 22.95 4.25 10.61
N SER A 70 23.05 4.63 9.33
CA SER A 70 23.56 5.94 8.92
C SER A 70 22.48 7.03 8.93
N ALA A 71 21.21 6.66 9.10
CA ALA A 71 20.08 7.58 9.16
C ALA A 71 19.92 8.19 10.57
N PRO A 72 19.67 9.51 10.72
CA PRO A 72 19.49 10.14 12.03
C PRO A 72 18.33 9.56 12.85
N ASP A 73 17.26 9.13 12.19
CA ASP A 73 16.07 8.50 12.76
C ASP A 73 16.04 6.98 12.56
N LEU A 74 17.16 6.38 12.15
CA LEU A 74 17.30 4.97 11.82
C LEU A 74 16.36 4.46 10.72
N CYS A 75 15.65 5.35 10.02
CA CYS A 75 14.63 4.97 9.03
C CYS A 75 15.19 5.05 7.61
N LEU A 76 15.36 3.89 6.96
CA LEU A 76 15.86 3.82 5.59
C LEU A 76 14.95 4.55 4.59
N LEU A 77 13.63 4.50 4.77
CA LEU A 77 12.67 5.12 3.84
C LEU A 77 12.78 6.66 3.87
N CYS A 78 12.81 7.24 5.06
CA CYS A 78 12.95 8.69 5.23
C CYS A 78 14.34 9.16 4.82
N GLU A 79 15.39 8.39 5.10
CA GLU A 79 16.76 8.72 4.68
C GLU A 79 16.93 8.63 3.16
N THR A 80 16.32 7.63 2.50
CA THR A 80 16.31 7.52 1.04
C THR A 80 15.64 8.75 0.40
N ARG A 81 14.52 9.21 0.97
CA ARG A 81 13.86 10.45 0.54
C ARG A 81 14.76 11.68 0.73
N ARG A 82 15.42 11.82 1.88
CA ARG A 82 16.38 12.91 2.15
C ARG A 82 17.57 12.89 1.18
N ARG A 83 18.13 11.72 0.88
CA ARG A 83 19.21 11.55 -0.11
C ARG A 83 18.77 11.93 -1.51
N ALA A 84 17.55 11.56 -1.91
CA ALA A 84 17.00 11.96 -3.19
C ALA A 84 16.84 13.48 -3.29
N ALA A 85 16.31 14.14 -2.25
CA ALA A 85 16.19 15.61 -2.20
C ALA A 85 17.56 16.29 -2.31
N ARG A 86 18.57 15.85 -1.53
CA ARG A 86 19.95 16.36 -1.63
C ARG A 86 20.52 16.21 -3.04
N ARG A 87 20.35 15.05 -3.69
CA ARG A 87 20.80 14.84 -5.08
C ARG A 87 20.14 15.82 -6.06
N ALA A 88 18.84 16.08 -5.91
CA ALA A 88 18.12 17.03 -6.74
C ALA A 88 18.62 18.47 -6.54
N GLU A 89 18.92 18.87 -5.30
CA GLU A 89 19.50 20.18 -4.98
C GLU A 89 20.88 20.36 -5.66
N TYR A 90 21.78 19.37 -5.57
CA TYR A 90 23.08 19.42 -6.24
C TYR A 90 22.96 19.42 -7.77
N GLN A 91 21.99 18.71 -8.34
CA GLN A 91 21.74 18.70 -9.78
C GLN A 91 21.11 20.00 -10.28
N SER A 92 20.44 20.78 -9.43
CA SER A 92 19.82 22.05 -9.82
C SER A 92 20.80 23.23 -9.97
N GLY A 93 22.05 23.09 -9.49
CA GLY A 93 23.09 24.12 -9.59
C GLY A 93 24.11 23.92 -10.73
N GLY A 94 24.08 22.78 -11.42
CA GLY A 94 24.91 22.49 -12.58
C GLY A 94 24.13 22.72 -13.87
N ARG A 95 24.77 23.35 -14.87
CA ARG A 95 24.31 23.43 -16.27
C ARG A 95 23.49 22.18 -16.63
N PRO A 96 22.30 22.30 -17.26
CA PRO A 96 21.48 21.15 -17.59
C PRO A 96 22.36 20.15 -18.33
N GLU A 97 22.62 19.03 -17.68
CA GLU A 97 23.31 17.92 -18.29
C GLU A 97 22.41 17.52 -19.44
N ALA A 98 22.91 17.65 -20.66
CA ALA A 98 22.19 17.26 -21.84
C ALA A 98 21.78 15.81 -21.61
N VAL A 99 20.48 15.58 -21.46
CA VAL A 99 19.89 14.24 -21.44
C VAL A 99 20.53 13.53 -22.63
N PRO A 100 21.37 12.50 -22.43
CA PRO A 100 21.94 11.80 -23.56
C PRO A 100 20.75 11.30 -24.33
N ALA A 101 20.59 11.81 -25.57
CA ALA A 101 19.53 11.41 -26.46
C ALA A 101 19.51 9.90 -26.42
N THR A 102 18.46 9.33 -25.81
CA THR A 102 18.37 7.90 -25.58
C THR A 102 18.33 7.31 -26.96
N ALA A 103 19.46 6.77 -27.42
CA ALA A 103 19.51 6.07 -28.67
C ALA A 103 18.35 5.07 -28.64
N PRO A 104 17.48 5.02 -29.66
CA PRO A 104 16.38 4.09 -29.68
C PRO A 104 16.98 2.68 -29.70
N SER A 105 17.17 2.13 -28.51
CA SER A 105 17.37 0.71 -28.32
C SER A 105 16.13 0.04 -28.92
N ARG A 106 16.34 -0.94 -29.81
CA ARG A 106 15.27 -1.76 -30.40
C ARG A 106 14.39 -2.46 -29.35
N TYR A 107 14.78 -2.40 -28.08
CA TYR A 107 14.04 -2.80 -26.89
C TYR A 107 14.00 -1.60 -25.94
N GLY A 108 12.89 -0.85 -25.93
CA GLY A 108 12.77 0.41 -25.18
C GLY A 108 13.10 0.28 -23.69
N VAL A 109 13.59 1.37 -23.08
CA VAL A 109 13.89 1.45 -21.65
C VAL A 109 12.57 1.42 -20.87
N ARG A 110 12.39 0.35 -20.09
CA ARG A 110 11.26 0.09 -19.19
C ARG A 110 11.23 1.17 -18.09
N ALA A 111 10.13 1.88 -17.94
CA ALA A 111 9.90 2.69 -16.73
C ALA A 111 9.78 1.73 -15.53
N ASP A 112 10.40 2.07 -14.39
CA ASP A 112 10.53 1.21 -13.20
C ASP A 112 9.18 0.78 -12.61
N ARG A 113 8.10 1.51 -12.92
CA ARG A 113 6.72 1.08 -12.69
C ARG A 113 5.86 1.44 -13.89
N PRO A 114 5.30 0.46 -14.62
CA PRO A 114 4.37 0.79 -15.70
C PRO A 114 3.12 1.48 -15.12
N GLN A 115 2.70 2.58 -15.75
CA GLN A 115 1.52 3.32 -15.32
C GLN A 115 0.26 2.43 -15.46
N PRO A 116 -0.72 2.51 -14.56
CA PRO A 116 -1.97 1.75 -14.67
C PRO A 116 -2.67 2.11 -15.99
N GLN A 117 -2.75 1.14 -16.91
CA GLN A 117 -3.42 1.31 -18.19
C GLN A 117 -4.84 0.76 -18.09
N GLN A 118 -5.83 1.56 -18.49
CA GLN A 118 -7.21 1.10 -18.65
C GLN A 118 -7.28 0.02 -19.74
N ARG A 119 -7.86 -1.12 -19.40
CA ARG A 119 -8.06 -2.24 -20.32
C ARG A 119 -9.47 -2.81 -20.21
N TRP A 120 -9.93 -3.32 -21.35
CA TRP A 120 -11.19 -4.01 -21.53
C TRP A 120 -10.93 -5.49 -21.81
N LEU A 121 -11.33 -6.35 -20.88
CA LEU A 121 -11.08 -7.78 -20.90
C LEU A 121 -12.32 -8.53 -21.40
N PRO A 122 -12.26 -9.13 -22.60
CA PRO A 122 -13.36 -9.95 -23.11
C PRO A 122 -13.35 -11.33 -22.45
N GLU A 123 -14.42 -11.66 -21.75
CA GLU A 123 -14.59 -12.94 -21.06
C GLU A 123 -15.75 -13.74 -21.61
N ALA A 124 -15.56 -15.06 -21.64
CA ALA A 124 -16.57 -16.04 -22.00
C ALA A 124 -16.87 -16.96 -20.82
N TRP A 125 -18.14 -17.33 -20.67
CA TRP A 125 -18.56 -18.33 -19.71
C TRP A 125 -18.39 -19.73 -20.31
N ASN A 126 -17.58 -20.56 -19.66
CA ASN A 126 -17.34 -21.94 -20.10
C ASN A 126 -18.30 -22.97 -19.47
N GLY A 127 -19.24 -22.53 -18.63
CA GLY A 127 -20.17 -23.37 -17.88
C GLY A 127 -19.83 -23.54 -16.40
N ARG A 128 -18.60 -23.16 -15.98
CA ARG A 128 -18.14 -23.24 -14.60
C ARG A 128 -17.52 -21.95 -14.08
N GLU A 129 -16.77 -21.24 -14.92
CA GLU A 129 -16.13 -19.98 -14.57
C GLU A 129 -16.04 -19.03 -15.79
N TRP A 130 -15.82 -17.76 -15.49
CA TRP A 130 -15.52 -16.75 -16.51
C TRP A 130 -14.04 -16.85 -16.87
N GLN A 131 -13.74 -17.00 -18.17
CA GLN A 131 -12.38 -17.09 -18.66
C GLN A 131 -12.15 -16.06 -19.76
N LEU A 132 -10.92 -15.53 -19.82
CA LEU A 132 -10.51 -14.64 -20.90
C LEU A 132 -10.61 -15.37 -22.23
N CYS A 133 -11.40 -14.82 -23.15
CA CYS A 133 -11.61 -15.41 -24.45
C CYS A 133 -10.82 -14.71 -25.56
N GLY A 134 -10.00 -13.71 -25.22
CA GLY A 134 -9.19 -12.96 -26.16
C GLY A 134 -8.18 -12.04 -25.46
N THR A 135 -7.38 -11.34 -26.26
CA THR A 135 -6.41 -10.37 -25.74
C THR A 135 -7.13 -9.14 -25.16
N PRO A 136 -6.76 -8.65 -23.97
CA PRO A 136 -7.28 -7.40 -23.41
C PRO A 136 -7.08 -6.22 -24.39
N ARG A 137 -8.09 -5.35 -24.50
CA ARG A 137 -8.11 -4.22 -25.45
C ARG A 137 -7.94 -2.88 -24.74
N ARG A 138 -7.46 -1.89 -25.47
CA ARG A 138 -7.34 -0.50 -24.97
C ARG A 138 -8.61 0.31 -25.22
N ASP A 139 -9.36 -0.02 -26.28
CA ASP A 139 -10.64 0.60 -26.62
C ASP A 139 -11.79 -0.35 -26.29
N ARG A 140 -12.84 0.21 -25.69
CA ARG A 140 -14.10 -0.47 -25.42
C ARG A 140 -14.79 -0.93 -26.70
N HIS A 141 -14.83 -0.09 -27.72
CA HIS A 141 -15.53 -0.40 -28.99
C HIS A 141 -14.88 -1.57 -29.71
N GLU A 142 -13.55 -1.64 -29.69
CA GLU A 142 -12.79 -2.76 -30.24
C GLU A 142 -13.12 -4.06 -29.49
N ALA A 143 -13.22 -4.01 -28.16
CA ALA A 143 -13.55 -5.16 -27.34
C ALA A 143 -14.99 -5.65 -27.55
N GLU A 144 -15.95 -4.72 -27.67
CA GLU A 144 -17.34 -5.03 -27.98
C GLU A 144 -17.47 -5.63 -29.39
N ALA A 145 -16.78 -5.07 -30.39
CA ALA A 145 -16.74 -5.60 -31.74
C ALA A 145 -16.14 -7.03 -31.78
N TYR A 146 -15.11 -7.28 -30.98
CA TYR A 146 -14.51 -8.60 -30.82
C TYR A 146 -15.51 -9.62 -30.22
N LEU A 147 -16.20 -9.27 -29.13
CA LEU A 147 -17.22 -10.15 -28.55
C LEU A 147 -18.39 -10.39 -29.52
N ALA A 148 -18.78 -9.37 -30.30
CA ALA A 148 -19.78 -9.52 -31.34
C ALA A 148 -19.34 -10.50 -32.43
N ALA A 149 -18.06 -10.49 -32.81
CA ALA A 149 -17.49 -11.48 -33.74
C ALA A 149 -17.46 -12.88 -33.14
N GLN A 150 -17.07 -13.04 -31.87
CA GLN A 150 -17.06 -14.33 -31.17
C GLN A 150 -18.45 -14.98 -31.07
N ARG A 151 -19.51 -14.17 -30.92
CA ARG A 151 -20.90 -14.65 -30.95
C ARG A 151 -21.33 -15.19 -32.32
N ARG A 152 -20.71 -14.72 -33.40
CA ARG A 152 -20.97 -15.18 -34.79
C ARG A 152 -20.01 -16.28 -35.25
N GLY A 153 -19.07 -16.69 -34.39
CA GLY A 153 -18.10 -17.73 -34.69
C GLY A 153 -18.72 -19.13 -34.76
N SER A 154 -17.93 -20.10 -35.20
CA SER A 154 -18.36 -21.49 -35.36
C SER A 154 -18.66 -22.22 -34.03
N ARG A 155 -18.11 -21.73 -32.91
CA ARG A 155 -18.33 -22.29 -31.57
C ARG A 155 -18.50 -21.15 -30.55
N PRO A 156 -19.69 -20.52 -30.48
CA PRO A 156 -19.92 -19.46 -29.52
C PRO A 156 -20.00 -20.02 -28.10
N ALA A 157 -19.42 -19.31 -27.13
CA ALA A 157 -19.65 -19.57 -25.72
C ALA A 157 -21.10 -19.23 -25.32
N MET A 158 -21.55 -19.83 -24.22
CA MET A 158 -22.94 -19.68 -23.76
C MET A 158 -23.26 -18.26 -23.26
N ALA A 159 -22.26 -17.54 -22.73
CA ALA A 159 -22.38 -16.15 -22.36
C ALA A 159 -21.04 -15.43 -22.55
N TYR A 160 -21.12 -14.12 -22.78
CA TYR A 160 -19.96 -13.25 -22.88
C TYR A 160 -20.19 -12.01 -22.03
N ARG A 161 -19.12 -11.50 -21.41
CA ARG A 161 -19.12 -10.21 -20.72
C ARG A 161 -17.84 -9.44 -21.01
N LEU A 162 -17.90 -8.14 -20.76
CA LEU A 162 -16.75 -7.26 -20.88
C LEU A 162 -16.44 -6.68 -19.50
N VAL A 163 -15.20 -6.88 -19.06
CA VAL A 163 -14.71 -6.39 -17.76
C VAL A 163 -13.78 -5.21 -18.00
N HIS A 164 -13.91 -4.17 -17.17
CA HIS A 164 -13.02 -3.01 -17.18
C HIS A 164 -12.03 -3.13 -16.02
N GLU A 165 -10.74 -3.14 -16.32
CA GLU A 165 -9.66 -3.28 -15.34
C GLU A 165 -8.53 -2.28 -15.60
N PHE A 166 -7.89 -1.82 -14.53
CA PHE A 166 -6.65 -1.05 -14.62
C PHE A 166 -5.48 -2.00 -14.40
N THR A 167 -4.81 -2.41 -15.47
CA THR A 167 -3.63 -3.29 -15.37
C THR A 167 -2.37 -2.46 -15.47
N ASP A 168 -1.41 -2.67 -14.57
CA ASP A 168 -0.08 -2.09 -14.68
C ASP A 168 0.86 -2.91 -15.57
N TYR A 169 0.60 -4.18 -15.88
CA TYR A 169 1.48 -4.99 -16.75
C TYR A 169 1.10 -4.95 -18.25
N GLU A 170 2.09 -5.11 -19.12
CA GLU A 170 1.89 -5.32 -20.57
C GLU A 170 1.67 -6.81 -20.85
N VAL A 171 0.47 -7.18 -21.31
CA VAL A 171 0.15 -8.57 -21.70
C VAL A 171 0.80 -8.87 -23.05
N LEU A 172 2.00 -9.45 -23.03
CA LEU A 172 2.63 -10.04 -24.20
C LEU A 172 1.92 -11.36 -24.54
N ARG A 173 1.55 -11.57 -25.81
CA ARG A 173 0.98 -12.83 -26.28
C ARG A 173 2.00 -13.96 -26.08
N VAL A 174 1.69 -14.88 -25.17
CA VAL A 174 2.34 -16.19 -25.08
C VAL A 174 1.29 -17.24 -25.44
N TRP A 175 1.60 -18.12 -26.39
CA TRP A 175 0.75 -19.28 -26.66
C TRP A 175 0.99 -20.31 -25.55
N GLY A 176 -0.01 -20.57 -24.71
CA GLY A 176 0.08 -21.45 -23.55
C GLY A 176 -0.80 -20.99 -22.37
N THR A 177 -0.78 -21.71 -21.26
CA THR A 177 -1.46 -21.33 -20.01
C THR A 177 -0.87 -20.00 -19.51
N PRO A 178 -1.68 -18.98 -19.22
CA PRO A 178 -1.16 -17.70 -18.74
C PRO A 178 -0.45 -17.92 -17.40
N VAL A 179 0.85 -17.66 -17.38
CA VAL A 179 1.64 -17.65 -16.15
C VAL A 179 1.46 -16.27 -15.55
N TYR A 180 0.70 -16.18 -14.46
CA TYR A 180 0.68 -14.99 -13.63
C TYR A 180 2.05 -14.87 -12.97
N VAL A 181 2.81 -13.85 -13.36
CA VAL A 181 4.09 -13.55 -12.71
C VAL A 181 3.82 -12.35 -11.82
N ASP A 182 3.75 -12.61 -10.51
CA ASP A 182 3.68 -11.55 -9.52
C ASP A 182 4.89 -10.63 -9.65
N ILE A 183 4.67 -9.32 -9.48
CA ILE A 183 5.72 -8.29 -9.64
C ILE A 183 6.58 -8.20 -8.37
N GLU A 184 6.21 -8.89 -7.29
CA GLU A 184 7.01 -8.91 -6.07
C GLU A 184 8.27 -9.76 -6.22
N PRO A 185 9.47 -9.23 -5.89
CA PRO A 185 10.66 -10.04 -5.73
C PRO A 185 10.60 -10.73 -4.36
N MET A 186 9.61 -11.59 -4.12
CA MET A 186 9.63 -12.50 -2.99
C MET A 186 10.10 -13.85 -3.52
N GLY A 187 11.39 -14.10 -3.29
CA GLY A 187 12.04 -15.35 -3.60
C GLY A 187 11.26 -16.52 -3.00
N ASN A 188 11.02 -17.52 -3.84
CA ASN A 188 10.76 -18.87 -3.38
C ASN A 188 11.94 -19.34 -2.53
N LEU A 189 11.73 -19.37 -1.22
CA LEU A 189 12.40 -20.26 -0.27
C LEU A 189 11.34 -20.76 0.72
#